data_AF-A0A1Y2E0U5-F1
#
_entry.id   AF-A0A1Y2E0U5-F1
#
_cell.length_a   1.000
_cell.length_b   1.000
_cell.length_c   1.000
_cell.angle_alpha   90.00
_cell.angle_beta   90.00
_cell.angle_gamma   90.00
#
_symmetry.space_group_name_H-M   'P 1'
#
loop_
_entity.id
_entity.type
_entity.pdbx_description
1 polymer ?
#
loop_
_entity_poly.entity_id
_entity_poly.type
_entity_poly.pdbx_seq_one_letter_code
_entity_poly.pdbx_strand_id
1 'polypeptide(L)'
;MVPIQGELLTPTVDFETATDPPMSQAQLSNFVLVAICMALHRVGDIELAIKRLAERICLGDVLLVIDWAKHPSTDPAAASSASSGHRRSSPPAQKLSQCSQLSQRGQVSAL
;
A
#
# COMPACT_ATOMS: atom_id res chain seq x y z
N MET A 1 -12.64 -23.24 13.32
CA MET A 1 -12.63 -22.46 12.06
C MET A 1 -11.92 -23.32 11.02
N VAL A 2 -12.55 -23.59 9.88
CA VAL A 2 -11.92 -24.38 8.80
C VAL A 2 -11.16 -23.39 7.90
N PRO A 3 -9.87 -23.63 7.61
CA PRO A 3 -9.16 -22.79 6.66
C PRO A 3 -9.75 -22.99 5.27
N ILE A 4 -9.96 -21.89 4.55
CA ILE A 4 -10.35 -21.91 3.13
C ILE A 4 -9.11 -21.60 2.31
N GLN A 5 -8.74 -22.50 1.42
CA GLN A 5 -7.69 -22.27 0.44
C GLN A 5 -8.30 -21.75 -0.84
N GLY A 6 -7.67 -20.75 -1.47
CA GLY A 6 -8.11 -20.23 -2.76
C GLY A 6 -7.27 -19.04 -3.20
N GLU A 7 -7.44 -18.63 -4.45
CA GLU A 7 -6.78 -17.43 -4.95
C GLU A 7 -7.65 -16.21 -4.65
N LEU A 8 -7.17 -15.39 -3.71
CA LEU A 8 -7.90 -14.24 -3.22
C LEU A 8 -7.96 -13.12 -4.28
N LEU A 9 -7.13 -13.11 -5.32
CA LEU A 9 -7.16 -12.05 -6.32
C LEU A 9 -7.92 -12.44 -7.60
N THR A 10 -8.48 -13.65 -7.66
CA THR A 10 -9.29 -14.12 -8.79
C THR A 10 -10.51 -13.22 -9.00
N PRO A 11 -10.90 -12.95 -10.25
CA PRO A 11 -12.17 -12.30 -10.54
C PRO A 11 -13.35 -12.98 -9.84
N THR A 12 -14.34 -12.17 -9.47
CA THR A 12 -15.53 -12.55 -8.66
C THR A 12 -16.42 -13.62 -9.28
N VAL A 13 -16.19 -13.98 -10.54
CA VAL A 13 -17.03 -14.88 -11.34
C VAL A 13 -16.73 -16.38 -11.13
N ASP A 14 -15.59 -16.74 -10.54
CA ASP A 14 -15.11 -18.13 -10.50
C ASP A 14 -15.03 -18.75 -9.09
N PHE A 15 -15.73 -18.20 -8.10
CA PHE A 15 -15.50 -18.53 -6.68
C PHE A 15 -15.90 -19.95 -6.24
N GLU A 16 -16.92 -20.54 -6.85
CA GLU A 16 -17.39 -21.89 -6.49
C GLU A 16 -16.36 -22.98 -6.83
N THR A 17 -15.42 -22.69 -7.73
CA THR A 17 -14.32 -23.60 -8.12
C THR A 17 -12.94 -23.11 -7.66
N ALA A 18 -12.82 -21.83 -7.29
CA ALA A 18 -11.56 -21.21 -6.87
C ALA A 18 -11.24 -21.37 -5.37
N THR A 19 -12.10 -22.03 -4.59
CA THR A 19 -11.91 -22.25 -3.15
C THR A 19 -12.07 -23.70 -2.73
N ASP A 20 -11.30 -24.12 -1.73
CA ASP A 20 -11.39 -25.42 -1.06
C ASP A 20 -11.45 -25.23 0.47
N PRO A 21 -12.58 -25.58 1.12
CA PRO A 21 -13.83 -26.05 0.52
C PRO A 21 -14.51 -24.96 -0.33
N PRO A 22 -15.34 -25.35 -1.33
CA PRO A 22 -16.07 -24.41 -2.18
C PRO A 22 -16.89 -23.40 -1.39
N MET A 23 -16.78 -22.12 -1.75
CA MET A 23 -17.57 -21.02 -1.21
C MET A 23 -18.37 -20.32 -2.29
N SER A 24 -19.60 -19.95 -1.92
CA SER A 24 -20.46 -19.14 -2.77
C SER A 24 -19.96 -17.70 -2.87
N GLN A 25 -20.34 -17.00 -3.93
CA GLN A 25 -20.02 -15.58 -4.11
C GLN A 25 -20.47 -14.71 -2.93
N ALA A 26 -21.64 -15.00 -2.35
CA ALA A 26 -22.16 -14.26 -1.19
C ALA A 26 -21.28 -14.40 0.06
N GLN A 27 -20.55 -15.52 0.21
CA GLN A 27 -19.61 -15.73 1.32
C GLN A 27 -18.26 -15.04 1.10
N LEU A 28 -17.91 -14.72 -0.14
CA LEU A 28 -16.65 -14.07 -0.53
C LEU A 28 -16.82 -12.61 -0.99
N SER A 29 -17.96 -12.00 -0.65
CA SER A 29 -18.28 -10.61 -0.97
C SER A 29 -18.92 -9.92 0.24
N ASN A 30 -19.03 -8.60 0.15
CA ASN A 30 -19.64 -7.76 1.19
C ASN A 30 -18.93 -7.88 2.54
N PHE A 31 -17.59 -7.94 2.51
CA PHE A 31 -16.80 -7.92 3.74
C PHE A 31 -16.91 -6.55 4.40
N VAL A 32 -17.19 -6.56 5.70
CA VAL A 32 -17.16 -5.33 6.53
C VAL A 32 -15.76 -4.94 6.98
N LEU A 33 -14.83 -5.91 6.90
CA LEU A 33 -13.42 -5.72 7.21
C LEU A 33 -12.61 -6.74 6.41
N VAL A 34 -11.58 -6.24 5.72
CA VAL A 34 -10.51 -7.07 5.17
C VAL A 34 -9.21 -6.64 5.84
N ALA A 35 -8.51 -7.59 6.45
CA ALA A 35 -7.21 -7.36 7.07
C ALA A 35 -6.14 -8.17 6.32
N ILE A 36 -5.14 -7.48 5.77
CA ILE A 36 -3.97 -8.09 5.15
C ILE A 36 -2.77 -7.85 6.07
N CYS A 37 -2.22 -8.93 6.61
CA CYS A 37 -1.07 -8.87 7.50
C CYS A 37 0.12 -9.58 6.87
N MET A 38 1.18 -8.83 6.55
CA MET A 38 2.48 -9.35 6.13
C MET A 38 2.40 -10.29 4.91
N ALA A 39 1.55 -9.96 3.95
CA ALA A 39 1.25 -10.81 2.79
C ALA A 39 1.36 -10.06 1.46
N LEU A 40 1.11 -8.75 1.46
CA LEU A 40 1.10 -7.89 0.29
C LEU A 40 2.48 -7.77 -0.36
N HIS A 41 3.58 -7.83 0.41
CA HIS A 41 4.94 -7.82 -0.13
C HIS A 41 5.28 -9.02 -1.02
N ARG A 42 4.49 -10.11 -0.97
CA ARG A 42 4.65 -11.29 -1.83
C ARG A 42 3.83 -11.20 -3.11
N VAL A 43 2.98 -10.19 -3.23
CA VAL A 43 2.09 -10.01 -4.38
C VAL A 43 2.81 -9.17 -5.44
N GLY A 44 2.82 -9.66 -6.68
CA GLY A 44 3.51 -8.99 -7.78
C GLY A 44 2.90 -7.64 -8.15
N ASP A 45 1.56 -7.58 -8.22
CA ASP A 45 0.80 -6.35 -8.51
C ASP A 45 -0.05 -5.96 -7.29
N ILE A 46 0.55 -5.13 -6.43
CA ILE A 46 -0.07 -4.65 -5.20
C ILE A 46 -1.30 -3.79 -5.49
N GLU A 47 -1.26 -2.97 -6.55
CA GLU A 47 -2.37 -2.06 -6.89
C GLU A 47 -3.59 -2.85 -7.35
N LEU A 48 -3.39 -3.85 -8.22
CA LEU A 48 -4.44 -4.76 -8.63
C LEU A 48 -4.99 -5.54 -7.44
N ALA A 49 -4.13 -5.99 -6.53
CA ALA A 49 -4.54 -6.72 -5.35
C ALA A 49 -5.44 -5.88 -4.43
N ILE A 50 -5.01 -4.66 -4.11
CA ILE A 50 -5.81 -3.71 -3.32
C ILE A 50 -7.13 -3.43 -4.03
N LYS A 51 -7.12 -3.21 -5.35
CA LYS A 51 -8.34 -2.96 -6.13
C LYS A 51 -9.32 -4.14 -6.02
N ARG A 52 -8.86 -5.37 -6.22
CA ARG A 52 -9.70 -6.57 -6.14
C ARG A 52 -10.27 -6.82 -4.74
N LEU A 53 -9.52 -6.46 -3.70
CA LEU A 53 -9.99 -6.56 -2.32
C LEU A 53 -11.01 -5.47 -2.00
N ALA A 54 -10.77 -4.25 -2.45
CA ALA A 54 -11.71 -3.14 -2.30
C ALA A 54 -13.05 -3.42 -3.00
N GLU A 55 -13.04 -4.08 -4.17
CA GLU A 55 -14.26 -4.52 -4.87
C GLU A 55 -15.12 -5.51 -4.05
N ARG A 56 -14.57 -6.12 -3.00
CA ARG A 56 -15.28 -7.09 -2.14
C ARG A 56 -15.70 -6.51 -0.81
N ILE A 57 -15.32 -5.26 -0.52
CA ILE A 57 -15.67 -4.53 0.69
C ILE A 57 -16.89 -3.66 0.37
N CYS A 58 -17.84 -3.59 1.30
CA CYS A 58 -18.98 -2.68 1.12
C CYS A 58 -18.53 -1.21 1.16
N LEU A 59 -19.27 -0.34 0.49
CA LEU A 59 -19.00 1.09 0.56
C LEU A 59 -19.09 1.59 2.02
N GLY A 60 -18.01 2.18 2.50
CA GLY A 60 -17.89 2.70 3.87
C GLY A 60 -17.18 1.77 4.85
N ASP A 61 -16.90 0.52 4.46
CA ASP A 61 -16.18 -0.45 5.28
C ASP A 61 -14.65 -0.41 5.07
N VAL A 62 -13.90 -1.14 5.89
CA VAL A 62 -12.46 -0.91 6.10
C VAL A 62 -11.58 -1.98 5.44
N LEU A 63 -10.56 -1.51 4.70
CA LEU A 63 -9.41 -2.32 4.29
C LEU A 63 -8.20 -1.95 5.17
N LEU A 64 -7.79 -2.87 6.05
CA LEU A 64 -6.62 -2.71 6.90
C LEU A 64 -5.42 -3.44 6.29
N VAL A 65 -4.34 -2.72 6.01
CA VAL A 65 -3.08 -3.29 5.51
C VAL A 65 -1.98 -3.06 6.53
N ILE A 66 -1.42 -4.16 7.05
CA ILE A 66 -0.26 -4.17 7.91
C ILE A 66 0.84 -4.91 7.15
N ASP A 67 1.71 -4.17 6.47
CA ASP A 67 2.80 -4.76 5.70
C ASP A 67 4.06 -3.87 5.74
N TRP A 68 5.13 -4.35 5.11
CA TRP A 68 6.34 -3.58 4.93
C TRP A 68 6.07 -2.38 4.02
N ALA A 69 6.37 -1.19 4.54
CA ALA A 69 6.42 -0.01 3.70
C ALA A 69 7.67 -0.08 2.81
N LYS A 70 7.52 0.23 1.53
CA LYS A 70 8.69 0.52 0.68
C LYS A 70 9.41 1.71 1.28
N HIS A 71 10.64 1.50 1.75
CA HIS A 71 11.49 2.63 2.13
C HIS A 71 11.74 3.44 0.86
N PRO A 72 11.55 4.77 0.87
CA PRO A 72 12.04 5.61 -0.21
C PRO A 72 13.57 5.51 -0.15
N SER A 73 14.15 4.58 -0.90
CA SER A 73 15.58 4.55 -1.12
C SER A 73 15.95 5.91 -1.69
N THR A 74 16.78 6.65 -0.96
CA THR A 74 17.42 7.88 -1.43
C THR A 74 17.89 7.66 -2.86
N ASP A 75 17.33 8.41 -3.82
CA ASP A 75 17.77 8.36 -5.20
C ASP A 75 19.30 8.54 -5.24
N PRO A 76 20.08 7.57 -5.73
CA PRO A 76 21.51 7.77 -5.94
C PRO A 76 21.78 8.84 -7.00
N ALA A 77 20.76 9.29 -7.74
CA ALA A 77 20.86 10.38 -8.70
C ALA A 77 21.11 11.76 -8.06
N ALA A 78 20.89 11.94 -6.75
CA ALA A 78 21.18 13.20 -6.06
C ALA A 78 22.66 13.34 -5.61
N ALA A 79 23.47 12.29 -5.74
CA ALA A 79 24.87 12.28 -5.29
C ALA A 79 25.91 12.61 -6.39
N SER A 80 25.47 12.82 -7.64
CA SER A 80 26.36 12.90 -8.81
C SER A 80 26.67 14.32 -9.31
N SER A 81 26.52 15.35 -8.47
CA SER A 81 26.83 16.74 -8.87
C SER A 81 27.62 17.52 -7.81
N ALA A 82 28.60 16.89 -7.17
CA ALA A 82 29.56 17.61 -6.34
C ALA A 82 30.97 16.97 -6.39
N SER A 83 31.59 16.95 -7.57
CA SER A 83 33.04 16.72 -7.68
C SER A 83 33.69 17.77 -8.57
N SER A 84 33.90 18.97 -8.01
CA SER A 84 34.90 19.94 -8.50
C SER A 84 35.08 21.05 -7.46
N GLY A 85 36.22 21.08 -6.77
CA GLY A 85 36.64 22.28 -6.02
C GLY A 85 37.38 22.00 -4.72
N HIS A 86 38.70 21.88 -4.81
CA HIS A 86 39.64 21.83 -3.69
C HIS A 86 39.81 23.23 -3.07
N ARG A 87 39.43 23.46 -1.79
CA ARG A 87 40.12 24.38 -0.83
C ARG A 87 39.51 24.33 0.60
N ARG A 88 40.34 24.71 1.57
CA ARG A 88 40.39 24.33 2.99
C ARG A 88 39.43 25.09 3.95
N SER A 89 39.31 24.49 5.14
CA SER A 89 39.16 25.03 6.53
C SER A 89 37.80 25.45 7.09
N SER A 90 37.29 24.57 7.97
CA SER A 90 36.63 24.75 9.29
C SER A 90 35.19 25.34 9.42
N PRO A 91 34.38 24.87 10.41
CA PRO A 91 32.93 25.12 10.55
C PRO A 91 32.64 26.34 11.48
N PRO A 92 31.42 26.95 11.52
CA PRO A 92 30.23 26.35 12.17
C PRO A 92 28.83 26.83 11.67
N ALA A 93 27.80 26.26 12.33
CA ALA A 93 26.47 26.83 12.65
C ALA A 93 25.30 26.74 11.64
N GLN A 94 24.34 25.90 12.05
CA GLN A 94 22.88 26.12 12.08
C GLN A 94 22.21 26.95 10.96
N LYS A 95 21.30 26.29 10.23
CA LYS A 95 19.98 26.85 9.88
C LYS A 95 18.94 25.74 9.73
N LEU A 96 18.16 25.56 10.79
CA LEU A 96 16.79 25.07 10.72
C LEU A 96 16.00 26.07 9.85
N SER A 97 15.48 25.62 8.71
CA SER A 97 14.41 26.34 8.01
C SER A 97 13.70 25.42 7.02
N GLN A 98 12.41 25.22 7.31
CA GLN A 98 11.32 24.94 6.36
C GLN A 98 11.31 23.58 5.65
N CYS A 99 10.58 22.65 6.25
CA CYS A 99 9.70 21.75 5.49
C CYS A 99 8.38 21.58 6.26
N SER A 100 7.66 22.69 6.41
CA SER A 100 6.32 22.74 7.03
C SER A 100 5.33 23.36 6.05
N GLN A 101 5.33 22.92 4.79
CA GLN A 101 4.29 23.30 3.83
C GLN A 101 4.10 22.19 2.79
N LEU A 102 3.30 21.18 3.15
CA LEU A 102 2.52 20.32 2.24
C LEU A 102 1.58 19.44 3.09
N SER A 103 0.79 20.09 3.95
CA SER A 103 -0.27 19.45 4.76
C SER A 103 -1.60 20.19 4.62
N GLN A 104 -1.84 20.81 3.45
CA GLN A 104 -3.14 21.40 3.10
C GLN A 104 -3.35 21.33 1.59
N ARG A 105 -3.80 20.17 1.09
CA ARG A 105 -4.55 20.06 -0.17
C ARG A 105 -5.15 18.66 -0.29
N GLY A 106 -6.42 18.56 0.07
CA GLY A 106 -7.20 17.33 -0.02
C GLY A 106 -8.48 17.45 0.78
N GLN A 107 -9.28 18.49 0.49
CA GLN A 107 -10.65 18.56 0.98
C GLN A 107 -11.42 17.36 0.42
N VAL A 108 -11.92 16.53 1.32
CA VAL A 108 -12.93 15.52 1.04
C VAL A 108 -14.25 16.26 0.85
N SER A 109 -14.77 16.29 -0.37
CA SER A 109 -16.15 16.69 -0.62
C SER A 109 -16.98 15.41 -0.69
N ALA A 110 -17.64 15.10 0.42
CA ALA A 110 -18.69 14.10 0.49
C ALA A 110 -19.98 14.71 -0.09
N LEU A 111 -20.54 14.04 -1.11
CA LEU A 111 -21.96 13.99 -1.41
C LEU A 111 -22.27 12.58 -1.92
#